data_AF-A0A9D9PCU0-F1
#
_entry.id   AF-A0A9D9PCU0-F1
#
_cell.length_a   1.000
_cell.length_b   1.000
_cell.length_c   1.000
_cell.angle_alpha   90.00
_cell.angle_beta   90.00
_cell.angle_gamma   90.00
#
_symmetry.space_group_name_H-M   'P 1'
#
loop_
_entity.id
_entity.type
_entity.pdbx_description
1 polymer ?
#
loop_
_entity_poly.entity_id
_entity_poly.type
_entity_poly.pdbx_seq_one_letter_code
_entity_poly.pdbx_strand_id
1 'polypeptide(L)'
;MCDSALLQRFVKSIVQQTGLYVRPQDERGLLAKIQARMESIGISSLEDYYQLLSASFNGASSQQKARSHQEWQKLIQRLVVTESYFFRDRGQFELLRSRILPELIVKNRNLAARANCPKPRFKVWSAACASGEEPYSIAILLRELLPDLQDWDLSIVGTDINHEVLDRAKRGHYNTWSFRQVEPHLQQQYFRRDGDRYHIDARVQEMVQFQPLNLVGHDFPNPEIDLHEIDLILCRNVFIYFDRRSIDLVLQKFYQTLAQGGYLIAAHAELQGRSIQPFHVQLFPQSVVYQRCDLPELDSVSPTSDRAFIFERTSSGDSTDPTLSSSRIDTFDRSSALPLANPSRTIQSSSQLKQPSPQSSCRSDASPSNGGRTLFNATESANASLDRDFDRSWNDALHDFQQKNYPEAIQHAECVLSQQIRHLDAHTLIARAYANLGDYRKATYYCMQALEIESLAVVPYYLLATISELQGNPSRAKNFLKKIVYIDPHAPLAYLELAQIYYAEGDLHRARKMQNTAIEILKTLPATSFVDLDGQLTAGGLLEQVQQSSIAG
;
A
#
# COMPACT_ATOMS: atom_id res chain seq x y z
N MET A 1 -11.89 -17.69 41.31
CA MET A 1 -11.47 -16.43 40.69
C MET A 1 -10.13 -16.71 40.02
N CYS A 2 -10.08 -16.75 38.69
CA CYS A 2 -8.81 -16.92 37.99
C CYS A 2 -7.93 -15.72 38.36
N ASP A 3 -6.72 -15.95 38.85
CA ASP A 3 -5.81 -14.88 39.24
C ASP A 3 -5.42 -14.10 37.98
N SER A 4 -6.07 -12.95 37.77
CA SER A 4 -5.89 -12.08 36.60
C SER A 4 -4.41 -11.77 36.38
N ALA A 5 -3.63 -11.66 37.46
CA ALA A 5 -2.18 -11.41 37.39
C ALA A 5 -1.42 -12.56 36.70
N LEU A 6 -1.75 -13.82 36.98
CA LEU A 6 -1.07 -14.97 36.39
C LEU A 6 -1.38 -15.10 34.89
N LEU A 7 -2.62 -14.86 34.49
CA LEU A 7 -3.00 -14.85 33.08
C LEU A 7 -2.23 -13.78 32.30
N GLN A 8 -2.05 -12.58 32.88
CA GLN A 8 -1.24 -11.53 32.26
C GLN A 8 0.24 -11.93 32.14
N ARG A 9 0.78 -12.73 33.08
CA ARG A 9 2.14 -13.30 32.94
C ARG A 9 2.23 -14.27 31.76
N PHE A 10 1.21 -15.12 31.55
CA PHE A 10 1.14 -15.99 30.37
C PHE A 10 1.09 -15.18 29.08
N VAL A 11 0.20 -14.19 28.99
CA VAL A 11 0.07 -13.31 27.82
C VAL A 11 1.41 -12.65 27.49
N LYS A 12 2.08 -12.08 28.50
CA LYS A 12 3.41 -11.47 28.32
C LYS A 12 4.44 -12.48 27.81
N SER A 13 4.47 -13.68 28.37
CA SER A 13 5.40 -14.73 27.95
C SER A 13 5.13 -15.19 26.51
N ILE A 14 3.86 -15.30 26.12
CA ILE A 14 3.47 -15.65 24.74
C ILE A 14 3.93 -14.58 23.75
N VAL A 15 3.66 -13.30 24.04
CA VAL A 15 4.15 -12.19 23.19
C VAL A 15 5.67 -12.24 23.07
N GLN A 16 6.39 -12.44 24.18
CA GLN A 16 7.85 -12.53 24.18
C GLN A 16 8.39 -13.72 23.38
N GLN A 17 7.73 -14.87 23.46
CA GLN A 17 8.18 -16.10 22.79
C GLN A 17 7.73 -16.20 21.34
N THR A 18 6.66 -15.54 20.93
CA THR A 18 6.03 -15.78 19.62
C THR A 18 5.71 -14.53 18.82
N GLY A 19 5.72 -13.35 19.44
CA GLY A 19 5.20 -12.11 18.85
C GLY A 19 3.68 -11.99 18.86
N LEU A 20 2.95 -13.05 19.23
CA LEU A 20 1.49 -13.08 19.14
C LEU A 20 0.84 -12.17 20.19
N TYR A 21 0.13 -11.15 19.73
CA TYR A 21 -0.72 -10.30 20.54
C TYR A 21 -2.01 -11.04 20.91
N VAL A 22 -2.22 -11.21 22.21
CA VAL A 22 -3.47 -11.76 22.76
C VAL A 22 -4.38 -10.60 23.08
N ARG A 23 -5.49 -10.48 22.35
CA ARG A 23 -6.50 -9.45 22.61
C ARG A 23 -7.27 -9.79 23.89
N PRO A 24 -7.76 -8.80 24.66
CA PRO A 24 -8.52 -9.06 25.89
C PRO A 24 -9.70 -10.03 25.71
N GLN A 25 -10.40 -9.95 24.58
CA GLN A 25 -11.51 -10.85 24.26
C GLN A 25 -11.09 -12.30 23.98
N ASP A 26 -9.84 -12.54 23.60
CA ASP A 26 -9.32 -13.87 23.27
C ASP A 26 -8.72 -14.59 24.49
N GLU A 27 -8.56 -13.89 25.63
CA GLU A 27 -7.96 -14.43 26.86
C GLU A 27 -8.67 -15.69 27.37
N ARG A 28 -10.01 -15.74 27.26
CA ARG A 28 -10.78 -16.93 27.63
C ARG A 28 -10.44 -18.13 26.76
N GLY A 29 -10.28 -17.91 25.45
CA GLY A 29 -9.88 -18.94 24.51
C GLY A 29 -8.44 -19.40 24.73
N LEU A 30 -7.54 -18.47 25.07
CA LEU A 30 -6.18 -18.79 25.48
C LEU A 30 -6.17 -19.69 26.72
N LEU A 31 -6.93 -19.34 27.75
CA LEU A 31 -6.99 -20.13 28.99
C LEU A 31 -7.48 -21.55 28.72
N ALA A 32 -8.49 -21.73 27.87
CA ALA A 32 -8.98 -23.06 27.48
C ALA A 32 -7.90 -23.88 26.76
N LYS A 33 -7.09 -23.26 25.89
CA LYS A 33 -5.97 -23.92 25.22
C LYS A 33 -4.87 -24.34 26.21
N ILE A 34 -4.56 -23.49 27.19
CA ILE A 34 -3.60 -23.78 28.27
C ILE A 34 -4.11 -24.95 29.13
N GLN A 35 -5.38 -24.92 29.53
CA GLN A 35 -6.01 -25.99 30.32
C GLN A 35 -5.96 -27.34 29.58
N ALA A 36 -6.26 -27.35 28.27
CA ALA A 36 -6.15 -28.57 27.47
C ALA A 36 -4.69 -29.11 27.39
N ARG A 37 -3.68 -28.22 27.41
CA ARG A 37 -2.28 -28.65 27.50
C ARG A 37 -1.97 -29.23 28.87
N MET A 38 -2.35 -28.54 29.94
CA MET A 38 -2.20 -28.98 31.33
C MET A 38 -2.77 -30.39 31.56
N GLU A 39 -4.01 -30.63 31.11
CA GLU A 39 -4.67 -31.94 31.18
C GLU A 39 -3.85 -33.03 30.47
N SER A 40 -3.32 -32.73 29.28
CA SER A 40 -2.56 -33.72 28.49
C SER A 40 -1.23 -34.14 29.11
N ILE A 41 -0.66 -33.33 30.02
CA ILE A 41 0.62 -33.62 30.69
C ILE A 41 0.46 -33.84 32.20
N GLY A 42 -0.78 -33.90 32.69
CA GLY A 42 -1.11 -34.18 34.09
C GLY A 42 -0.75 -33.08 35.08
N ILE A 43 -0.72 -31.80 34.65
CA ILE A 43 -0.49 -30.66 35.56
C ILE A 43 -1.85 -30.06 35.96
N SER A 44 -2.12 -29.95 37.26
CA SER A 44 -3.42 -29.47 37.78
C SER A 44 -3.42 -27.99 38.16
N SER A 45 -2.25 -27.37 38.35
CA SER A 45 -2.11 -25.97 38.74
C SER A 45 -1.61 -25.10 37.58
N LEU A 46 -2.28 -23.96 37.36
CA LEU A 46 -1.85 -22.97 36.37
C LEU A 46 -0.47 -22.39 36.70
N GLU A 47 -0.15 -22.21 37.99
CA GLU A 47 1.16 -21.72 38.40
C GLU A 47 2.24 -22.74 38.08
N ASP A 48 2.02 -24.04 38.35
CA ASP A 48 3.00 -25.09 38.02
C ASP A 48 3.25 -25.18 36.52
N TYR A 49 2.20 -25.01 35.71
CA TYR A 49 2.34 -24.94 34.25
C TYR A 49 3.13 -23.70 33.82
N TYR A 50 2.88 -22.54 34.43
CA TYR A 50 3.66 -21.33 34.19
C TYR A 50 5.14 -21.52 34.56
N GLN A 51 5.43 -22.17 35.69
CA GLN A 51 6.80 -22.46 36.13
C GLN A 51 7.50 -23.41 35.14
N LEU A 52 6.80 -24.41 34.60
CA LEU A 52 7.32 -25.26 33.53
C LEU A 52 7.69 -24.44 32.28
N LEU A 53 6.81 -23.56 31.81
CA LEU A 53 7.07 -22.73 30.63
C LEU A 53 8.18 -21.69 30.88
N SER A 54 8.32 -21.18 32.09
CA SER A 54 9.32 -20.16 32.43
C SER A 54 10.70 -20.71 32.78
N ALA A 55 10.85 -22.02 32.93
CA ALA A 55 12.13 -22.67 33.24
C ALA A 55 13.23 -22.37 32.21
N SER A 56 12.88 -22.08 30.95
CA SER A 56 13.85 -21.64 29.92
C SER A 56 14.57 -20.33 30.27
N PHE A 57 14.01 -19.49 31.15
CA PHE A 57 14.49 -18.13 31.42
C PHE A 57 15.10 -17.94 32.83
N ASN A 58 14.92 -18.90 33.74
CA ASN A 58 15.17 -18.70 35.18
C ASN A 58 16.36 -19.51 35.74
N GLY A 59 17.45 -19.68 34.97
CA GLY A 59 18.65 -20.38 35.46
C GLY A 59 18.47 -21.89 35.74
N ALA A 60 17.42 -22.51 35.18
CA ALA A 60 17.09 -23.91 35.42
C ALA A 60 18.12 -24.89 34.82
N SER A 61 18.08 -26.15 35.27
CA SER A 61 18.92 -27.22 34.74
C SER A 61 18.66 -27.47 33.24
N SER A 62 19.63 -28.04 32.52
CA SER A 62 19.51 -28.34 31.08
C SER A 62 18.29 -29.22 30.77
N GLN A 63 17.96 -30.17 31.65
CA GLN A 63 16.78 -31.04 31.49
C GLN A 63 15.47 -30.27 31.61
N GLN A 64 15.38 -29.32 32.55
CA GLN A 64 14.19 -28.48 32.71
C GLN A 64 14.01 -27.54 31.52
N LYS A 65 15.11 -26.97 31.00
CA LYS A 65 15.08 -26.14 29.78
C LYS A 65 14.59 -26.93 28.57
N ALA A 66 15.09 -28.16 28.38
CA ALA A 66 14.64 -29.03 27.29
C ALA A 66 13.13 -29.35 27.39
N ARG A 67 12.65 -29.68 28.60
CA ARG A 67 11.23 -29.95 28.84
C ARG A 67 10.36 -28.71 28.57
N SER A 68 10.82 -27.55 29.01
CA SER A 68 10.16 -26.26 28.78
C SER A 68 10.05 -25.95 27.28
N HIS A 69 11.13 -26.13 26.53
CA HIS A 69 11.16 -25.93 25.09
C HIS A 69 10.18 -26.86 24.34
N GLN A 70 10.14 -28.15 24.71
CA GLN A 70 9.18 -29.10 24.14
C GLN A 70 7.73 -28.70 24.41
N GLU A 71 7.42 -28.25 25.64
CA GLU A 71 6.06 -27.84 25.97
C GLU A 71 5.67 -26.54 25.26
N TRP A 72 6.60 -25.59 25.07
CA TRP A 72 6.37 -24.41 24.24
C TRP A 72 5.98 -24.79 22.80
N GLN A 73 6.69 -25.74 22.18
CA GLN A 73 6.33 -26.22 20.83
C GLN A 73 4.89 -26.78 20.78
N LYS A 74 4.48 -27.53 21.80
CA LYS A 74 3.12 -28.09 21.91
C LYS A 74 2.05 -27.04 22.19
N LEU A 75 2.38 -26.02 22.96
CA LEU A 75 1.48 -24.90 23.22
C LEU A 75 1.28 -24.05 21.95
N ILE A 76 2.38 -23.68 21.27
CA ILE A 76 2.36 -22.88 20.03
C ILE A 76 1.46 -23.52 18.96
N GLN A 77 1.50 -24.85 18.82
CA GLN A 77 0.62 -25.60 17.90
C GLN A 77 -0.87 -25.28 18.07
N ARG A 78 -1.30 -24.96 19.30
CA ARG A 78 -2.69 -24.60 19.61
C ARG A 78 -2.96 -23.11 19.51
N LEU A 79 -1.93 -22.27 19.62
CA LEU A 79 -2.07 -20.82 19.61
C LEU A 79 -2.27 -20.27 18.19
N VAL A 80 -1.53 -20.81 17.22
CA VAL A 80 -1.45 -20.27 15.85
C VAL A 80 -2.63 -20.74 14.99
N VAL A 81 -3.19 -19.83 14.19
CA VAL A 81 -4.17 -20.16 13.14
C VAL A 81 -3.40 -20.63 11.91
N THR A 82 -3.70 -21.85 11.43
CA THR A 82 -2.96 -22.49 10.34
C THR A 82 -3.77 -22.65 9.06
N GLU A 83 -4.89 -21.92 8.92
CA GLU A 83 -5.72 -22.00 7.73
C GLU A 83 -5.02 -21.36 6.54
N SER A 84 -4.78 -22.16 5.50
CA SER A 84 -4.24 -21.74 4.21
C SER A 84 -4.90 -22.49 3.06
N TYR A 85 -4.69 -22.01 1.83
CA TYR A 85 -5.18 -22.62 0.59
C TYR A 85 -4.42 -22.10 -0.62
N PHE A 86 -4.45 -22.86 -1.70
CA PHE A 86 -3.71 -22.55 -2.92
C PHE A 86 -4.25 -21.30 -3.59
N PHE A 87 -3.34 -20.47 -4.09
CA PHE A 87 -3.64 -19.20 -4.76
C PHE A 87 -4.56 -18.29 -3.94
N ARG A 88 -4.39 -18.30 -2.62
CA ARG A 88 -5.14 -17.46 -1.68
C ARG A 88 -4.99 -16.00 -2.07
N ASP A 89 -6.10 -15.32 -2.28
CA ASP A 89 -6.19 -13.99 -2.87
C ASP A 89 -5.81 -13.96 -4.36
N ARG A 90 -6.82 -14.16 -5.20
CA ARG A 90 -6.67 -14.14 -6.66
C ARG A 90 -6.06 -12.82 -7.18
N GLY A 91 -6.34 -11.69 -6.52
CA GLY A 91 -5.83 -10.39 -6.95
C GLY A 91 -4.31 -10.31 -6.80
N GLN A 92 -3.78 -10.70 -5.63
CA GLN A 92 -2.34 -10.71 -5.38
C GLN A 92 -1.59 -11.73 -6.23
N PHE A 93 -2.14 -12.93 -6.44
CA PHE A 93 -1.52 -13.92 -7.33
C PHE A 93 -1.54 -13.49 -8.81
N GLU A 94 -2.59 -12.78 -9.25
CA GLU A 94 -2.61 -12.18 -10.59
C GLU A 94 -1.55 -11.07 -10.73
N LEU A 95 -1.37 -10.24 -9.71
CA LEU A 95 -0.32 -9.21 -9.68
C LEU A 95 1.08 -9.83 -9.71
N LEU A 96 1.30 -10.91 -8.95
CA LEU A 96 2.53 -11.70 -8.99
C LEU A 96 2.80 -12.23 -10.40
N ARG A 97 1.80 -12.86 -11.02
CA ARG A 97 1.90 -13.47 -12.35
C ARG A 97 2.15 -12.46 -13.46
N SER A 98 1.39 -11.37 -13.47
CA SER A 98 1.36 -10.42 -14.59
C SER A 98 2.40 -9.32 -14.51
N ARG A 99 2.95 -9.05 -13.31
CA ARG A 99 3.85 -7.90 -13.08
C ARG A 99 5.10 -8.23 -12.28
N ILE A 100 4.94 -8.64 -11.01
CA ILE A 100 6.06 -8.67 -10.05
C ILE A 100 7.08 -9.77 -10.41
N LEU A 101 6.62 -11.00 -10.65
CA LEU A 101 7.53 -12.09 -11.01
C LEU A 101 8.22 -11.82 -12.37
N PRO A 102 7.51 -11.41 -13.45
CA PRO A 102 8.16 -11.03 -14.71
C PRO A 102 9.23 -9.93 -14.55
N GLU A 103 8.97 -8.90 -13.74
CA GLU A 103 9.91 -7.81 -13.48
C GLU A 103 11.18 -8.30 -12.79
N LEU A 104 11.03 -9.11 -11.74
CA LEU A 104 12.17 -9.73 -11.03
C LEU A 104 12.96 -10.70 -11.93
N ILE A 105 12.27 -11.48 -12.77
CA ILE A 105 12.90 -12.41 -13.73
C ILE A 105 13.81 -11.64 -14.70
N VAL A 106 13.30 -10.57 -15.32
CA VAL A 106 14.09 -9.76 -16.27
C VAL A 106 15.26 -9.09 -15.56
N LYS A 107 15.02 -8.50 -14.38
CA LYS A 107 16.07 -7.89 -13.55
C LYS A 107 17.19 -8.90 -13.26
N ASN A 108 16.85 -10.09 -12.79
CA ASN A 108 17.85 -11.06 -12.35
C ASN A 108 18.61 -11.69 -13.52
N ARG A 109 17.98 -11.86 -14.69
CA ARG A 109 18.68 -12.19 -15.95
C ARG A 109 19.71 -11.13 -16.32
N ASN A 110 19.34 -9.86 -16.26
CA ASN A 110 20.23 -8.75 -16.57
C ASN A 110 21.41 -8.68 -15.59
N LEU A 111 21.16 -8.92 -14.29
CA LEU A 111 22.22 -8.98 -13.28
C LEU A 111 23.18 -10.14 -13.55
N ALA A 112 22.67 -11.33 -13.87
CA ALA A 112 23.49 -12.49 -14.20
C ALA A 112 24.35 -12.26 -15.44
N ALA A 113 23.77 -11.67 -16.50
CA ALA A 113 24.50 -11.32 -17.72
C ALA A 113 25.63 -10.32 -17.45
N ARG A 114 25.39 -9.28 -16.64
CA ARG A 114 26.40 -8.29 -16.24
C ARG A 114 27.51 -8.89 -15.38
N ALA A 115 27.17 -9.83 -14.51
CA ALA A 115 28.11 -10.54 -13.65
C ALA A 115 28.81 -11.72 -14.35
N ASN A 116 28.49 -11.99 -15.62
CA ASN A 116 28.94 -13.16 -16.37
C ASN A 116 28.66 -14.49 -15.63
N CYS A 117 27.53 -14.54 -14.90
CA CYS A 117 27.05 -15.71 -14.19
C CYS A 117 26.24 -16.61 -15.15
N PRO A 118 26.50 -17.93 -15.17
CA PRO A 118 25.85 -18.85 -16.10
C PRO A 118 24.36 -19.07 -15.79
N LYS A 119 23.96 -18.92 -14.52
CA LYS A 119 22.57 -19.09 -14.08
C LYS A 119 22.08 -17.84 -13.36
N PRO A 120 20.95 -17.24 -13.76
CA PRO A 120 20.29 -16.21 -12.99
C PRO A 120 19.77 -16.76 -11.66
N ARG A 121 19.95 -15.99 -10.60
CA ARG A 121 19.48 -16.33 -9.26
C ARG A 121 18.06 -15.80 -9.03
N PHE A 122 17.23 -16.58 -8.35
CA PHE A 122 15.92 -16.11 -7.89
C PHE A 122 15.61 -16.72 -6.52
N LYS A 123 15.37 -15.88 -5.50
CA LYS A 123 15.07 -16.34 -4.13
C LYS A 123 13.70 -15.85 -3.67
N VAL A 124 12.88 -16.77 -3.19
CA VAL A 124 11.56 -16.50 -2.62
C VAL A 124 11.51 -16.99 -1.19
N TRP A 125 10.91 -16.19 -0.31
CA TRP A 125 10.58 -16.59 1.06
C TRP A 125 9.08 -16.41 1.33
N SER A 126 8.38 -17.51 1.63
CA SER A 126 7.04 -17.48 2.22
C SER A 126 7.18 -17.60 3.74
N ALA A 127 7.01 -16.47 4.42
CA ALA A 127 7.10 -16.33 5.87
C ALA A 127 5.74 -16.63 6.53
N ALA A 128 5.74 -17.57 7.48
CA ALA A 128 4.54 -18.16 8.09
C ALA A 128 3.63 -18.87 7.07
N CYS A 129 4.24 -19.82 6.36
CA CYS A 129 3.67 -20.53 5.22
C CYS A 129 2.59 -21.58 5.55
N ALA A 130 2.30 -21.81 6.84
CA ALA A 130 1.35 -22.81 7.30
C ALA A 130 1.59 -24.20 6.64
N SER A 131 0.56 -24.81 6.04
CA SER A 131 0.66 -26.14 5.41
C SER A 131 1.23 -26.13 4.00
N GLY A 132 1.92 -25.07 3.60
CA GLY A 132 2.72 -25.01 2.38
C GLY A 132 1.97 -24.63 1.11
N GLU A 133 0.67 -24.37 1.17
CA GLU A 133 -0.10 -23.98 -0.01
C GLU A 133 0.45 -22.71 -0.69
N GLU A 134 0.92 -21.72 0.08
CA GLU A 134 1.50 -20.48 -0.46
C GLU A 134 2.82 -20.70 -1.23
N PRO A 135 3.89 -21.26 -0.64
CA PRO A 135 5.15 -21.45 -1.35
C PRO A 135 5.00 -22.40 -2.54
N TYR A 136 4.13 -23.41 -2.47
CA TYR A 136 3.82 -24.24 -3.63
C TYR A 136 3.03 -23.51 -4.72
N SER A 137 2.14 -22.58 -4.37
CA SER A 137 1.48 -21.72 -5.37
C SER A 137 2.50 -20.88 -6.13
N ILE A 138 3.52 -20.36 -5.44
CA ILE A 138 4.62 -19.63 -6.08
C ILE A 138 5.48 -20.54 -6.94
N ALA A 139 5.82 -21.73 -6.48
CA ALA A 139 6.56 -22.72 -7.27
C ALA A 139 5.83 -23.06 -8.58
N ILE A 140 4.50 -23.25 -8.53
CA ILE A 140 3.67 -23.45 -9.71
C ILE A 140 3.73 -22.23 -10.64
N LEU A 141 3.56 -21.00 -10.12
CA LEU A 141 3.65 -19.79 -10.94
C LEU A 141 5.01 -19.65 -11.63
N LEU A 142 6.10 -19.88 -10.92
CA LEU A 142 7.44 -19.79 -11.50
C LEU A 142 7.65 -20.83 -12.59
N ARG A 143 7.13 -22.04 -12.41
CA ARG A 143 7.19 -23.10 -13.43
C ARG A 143 6.38 -22.77 -14.69
N GLU A 144 5.26 -22.07 -14.54
CA GLU A 144 4.46 -21.58 -15.68
C GLU A 144 5.14 -20.40 -16.40
N LEU A 145 5.91 -19.57 -15.69
CA LEU A 145 6.55 -18.36 -16.22
C LEU A 145 7.97 -18.60 -16.77
N LEU A 146 8.66 -19.64 -16.32
CA LEU A 146 10.05 -19.95 -16.66
C LEU A 146 10.12 -21.28 -17.45
N PRO A 147 10.06 -21.25 -18.79
CA PRO A 147 10.23 -22.47 -19.60
C PRO A 147 11.66 -23.05 -19.48
N ASP A 148 12.62 -22.22 -19.11
CA ASP A 148 14.04 -22.50 -18.89
C ASP A 148 14.38 -22.72 -17.40
N LEU A 149 13.42 -23.14 -16.56
CA LEU A 149 13.57 -23.26 -15.10
C LEU A 149 14.86 -23.96 -14.65
N GLN A 150 15.33 -24.99 -15.37
CA GLN A 150 16.57 -25.73 -15.07
C GLN A 150 17.85 -24.89 -15.18
N ASP A 151 17.80 -23.78 -15.92
CA ASP A 151 18.91 -22.86 -16.15
C ASP A 151 18.95 -21.74 -15.08
N TRP A 152 18.09 -21.81 -14.08
CA TRP A 152 18.05 -20.90 -12.93
C TRP A 152 18.67 -21.53 -11.68
N ASP A 153 19.26 -20.67 -10.85
CA ASP A 153 19.55 -20.96 -9.46
C ASP A 153 18.36 -20.46 -8.61
N LEU A 154 17.38 -21.34 -8.41
CA LEU A 154 16.10 -21.03 -7.77
C LEU A 154 16.05 -21.58 -6.34
N SER A 155 15.70 -20.73 -5.39
CA SER A 155 15.47 -21.10 -3.99
C SER A 155 14.09 -20.60 -3.55
N ILE A 156 13.24 -21.50 -3.04
CA ILE A 156 11.95 -21.15 -2.43
C ILE A 156 11.94 -21.72 -1.02
N VAL A 157 11.94 -20.84 -0.02
CA VAL A 157 11.90 -21.22 1.39
C VAL A 157 10.53 -20.92 1.97
N GLY A 158 9.88 -21.91 2.56
CA GLY A 158 8.70 -21.76 3.39
C GLY A 158 9.07 -21.88 4.87
N THR A 159 8.77 -20.88 5.69
CA THR A 159 9.02 -20.97 7.14
C THR A 159 7.77 -20.83 7.96
N ASP A 160 7.73 -21.47 9.13
CA ASP A 160 6.64 -21.31 10.10
C ASP A 160 7.16 -21.59 11.52
N ILE A 161 6.48 -21.05 12.53
CA ILE A 161 6.78 -21.33 13.94
C ILE A 161 6.21 -22.70 14.38
N ASN A 162 5.18 -23.19 13.67
CA ASN A 162 4.52 -24.45 13.99
C ASN A 162 5.16 -25.63 13.23
N HIS A 163 5.93 -26.45 13.95
CA HIS A 163 6.59 -27.62 13.37
C HIS A 163 5.62 -28.65 12.75
N GLU A 164 4.43 -28.83 13.33
CA GLU A 164 3.46 -29.82 12.83
C GLU A 164 2.88 -29.42 11.48
N VAL A 165 2.66 -28.11 11.28
CA VAL A 165 2.15 -27.61 10.00
C VAL A 165 3.22 -27.68 8.91
N LEU A 166 4.49 -27.49 9.27
CA LEU A 166 5.62 -27.72 8.35
C LEU A 166 5.75 -29.19 7.97
N ASP A 167 5.56 -30.13 8.89
CA ASP A 167 5.56 -31.56 8.56
C ASP A 167 4.43 -31.91 7.58
N ARG A 168 3.27 -31.26 7.71
CA ARG A 168 2.17 -31.39 6.72
C ARG A 168 2.58 -30.80 5.37
N ALA A 169 3.21 -29.63 5.35
CA ALA A 169 3.70 -28.97 4.14
C ALA A 169 4.72 -29.85 3.38
N LYS A 170 5.68 -30.41 4.11
CA LYS A 170 6.69 -31.34 3.58
C LYS A 170 6.07 -32.60 2.99
N ARG A 171 4.98 -33.11 3.56
CA ARG A 171 4.24 -34.26 3.00
C ARG A 171 3.53 -33.90 1.70
N GLY A 172 2.98 -32.68 1.58
CA GLY A 172 2.34 -32.21 0.34
C GLY A 172 0.98 -32.86 0.03
N HIS A 173 0.24 -33.27 1.07
CA HIS A 173 -1.11 -33.84 0.93
C HIS A 173 -2.19 -32.83 1.35
N TYR A 174 -3.18 -32.65 0.48
CA TYR A 174 -4.22 -31.65 0.62
C TYR A 174 -5.61 -32.27 0.45
N ASN A 175 -6.61 -31.61 1.03
CA ASN A 175 -8.03 -31.99 0.84
C ASN A 175 -8.68 -31.03 -0.17
N THR A 176 -9.94 -31.29 -0.52
CA THR A 176 -10.72 -30.45 -1.44
C THR A 176 -10.82 -28.98 -0.99
N TRP A 177 -10.79 -28.70 0.30
CA TRP A 177 -10.88 -27.34 0.85
C TRP A 177 -9.70 -26.45 0.44
N SER A 178 -8.51 -27.03 0.27
CA SER A 178 -7.31 -26.31 -0.19
C SER A 178 -7.43 -25.79 -1.64
N PHE A 179 -8.40 -26.27 -2.42
CA PHE A 179 -8.53 -25.96 -3.87
C PHE A 179 -9.63 -24.96 -4.23
N ARG A 180 -10.29 -24.34 -3.25
CA ARG A 180 -11.48 -23.48 -3.45
C ARG A 180 -11.31 -22.26 -4.36
N GLN A 181 -10.07 -21.83 -4.63
CA GLN A 181 -9.76 -20.73 -5.56
C GLN A 181 -8.79 -21.15 -6.69
N VAL A 182 -8.59 -22.45 -6.88
CA VAL A 182 -7.64 -22.99 -7.86
C VAL A 182 -8.34 -23.19 -9.19
N GLU A 183 -7.71 -22.76 -10.27
CA GLU A 183 -8.23 -23.01 -11.61
C GLU A 183 -8.16 -24.52 -11.93
N PRO A 184 -9.21 -25.13 -12.52
CA PRO A 184 -9.27 -26.58 -12.71
C PRO A 184 -8.08 -27.16 -13.47
N HIS A 185 -7.54 -26.42 -14.45
CA HIS A 185 -6.39 -26.86 -15.24
C HIS A 185 -5.11 -26.98 -14.39
N LEU A 186 -4.85 -26.03 -13.48
CA LEU A 186 -3.72 -26.08 -12.56
C LEU A 186 -3.86 -27.26 -11.60
N GLN A 187 -5.07 -27.50 -11.09
CA GLN A 187 -5.32 -28.63 -10.22
C GLN A 187 -5.03 -29.97 -10.93
N GLN A 188 -5.50 -30.12 -12.16
CA GLN A 188 -5.29 -31.34 -12.96
C GLN A 188 -3.82 -31.57 -13.33
N GLN A 189 -3.08 -30.48 -13.59
CA GLN A 189 -1.69 -30.53 -14.03
C GLN A 189 -0.71 -30.80 -12.89
N TYR A 190 -0.94 -30.19 -11.72
CA TYR A 190 0.03 -30.16 -10.61
C TYR A 190 -0.36 -31.01 -9.41
N PHE A 191 -1.53 -31.67 -9.44
CA PHE A 191 -1.97 -32.52 -8.34
C PHE A 191 -2.46 -33.87 -8.83
N ARG A 192 -2.12 -34.91 -8.07
CA ARG A 192 -2.60 -36.27 -8.28
C ARG A 192 -3.58 -36.63 -7.17
N ARG A 193 -4.76 -37.11 -7.55
CA ARG A 193 -5.75 -37.57 -6.58
C ARG A 193 -5.35 -38.94 -6.04
N ASP A 194 -5.39 -39.09 -4.72
CA ASP A 194 -5.19 -40.35 -3.98
C ASP A 194 -6.33 -40.50 -2.97
N GLY A 195 -7.34 -41.30 -3.31
CA GLY A 195 -8.60 -41.40 -2.58
C GLY A 195 -9.31 -40.05 -2.43
N ASP A 196 -9.46 -39.59 -1.18
CA ASP A 196 -10.08 -38.32 -0.81
C ASP A 196 -9.07 -37.16 -0.64
N ARG A 197 -7.79 -37.42 -0.95
CA ARG A 197 -6.71 -36.45 -0.86
C ARG A 197 -6.07 -36.19 -2.22
N TYR A 198 -5.28 -35.13 -2.26
CA TYR A 198 -4.50 -34.71 -3.41
C TYR A 198 -3.05 -34.56 -3.01
N HIS A 199 -2.16 -35.10 -3.83
CA HIS A 199 -0.72 -34.99 -3.64
C HIS A 199 -0.19 -33.99 -4.66
N ILE A 200 0.64 -33.07 -4.22
CA ILE A 200 1.34 -32.18 -5.13
C ILE A 200 2.35 -32.95 -5.99
N ASP A 201 2.55 -32.51 -7.23
CA ASP A 201 3.56 -33.07 -8.12
C ASP A 201 4.96 -32.98 -7.48
N ALA A 202 5.67 -34.11 -7.44
CA ALA A 202 7.01 -34.21 -6.85
C ALA A 202 7.98 -33.15 -7.40
N ARG A 203 7.87 -32.81 -8.69
CA ARG A 203 8.73 -31.80 -9.34
C ARG A 203 8.45 -30.38 -8.86
N VAL A 204 7.28 -30.12 -8.28
CA VAL A 204 6.96 -28.86 -7.59
C VAL A 204 7.35 -28.96 -6.12
N GLN A 205 7.13 -30.13 -5.51
CA GLN A 205 7.51 -30.40 -4.13
C GLN A 205 9.00 -30.16 -3.88
N GLU A 206 9.86 -30.65 -4.78
CA GLU A 206 11.31 -30.51 -4.75
C GLU A 206 11.80 -29.06 -4.87
N MET A 207 10.97 -28.14 -5.37
CA MET A 207 11.33 -26.72 -5.50
C MET A 207 11.30 -25.96 -4.18
N VAL A 208 10.65 -26.51 -3.14
CA VAL A 208 10.37 -25.79 -1.89
C VAL A 208 11.06 -26.45 -0.70
N GLN A 209 11.80 -25.66 0.07
CA GLN A 209 12.42 -26.08 1.32
C GLN A 209 11.65 -25.52 2.51
N PHE A 210 11.39 -26.35 3.53
CA PHE A 210 10.63 -25.96 4.71
C PHE A 210 11.49 -25.94 5.98
N GLN A 211 11.54 -24.80 6.66
CA GLN A 211 12.35 -24.59 7.86
C GLN A 211 11.54 -24.00 9.02
N PRO A 212 11.76 -24.44 10.27
CA PRO A 212 11.15 -23.80 11.43
C PRO A 212 11.77 -22.41 11.67
N LEU A 213 10.94 -21.38 11.81
CA LEU A 213 11.42 -20.03 12.10
C LEU A 213 10.39 -19.22 12.88
N ASN A 214 10.88 -18.52 13.90
CA ASN A 214 10.14 -17.51 14.63
C ASN A 214 10.53 -16.11 14.14
N LEU A 215 9.62 -15.40 13.49
CA LEU A 215 9.88 -14.09 12.88
C LEU A 215 10.35 -13.03 13.89
N VAL A 216 9.88 -13.13 15.13
CA VAL A 216 10.28 -12.20 16.20
C VAL A 216 11.56 -12.68 16.87
N GLY A 217 11.60 -13.97 17.25
CA GLY A 217 12.65 -14.52 18.11
C GLY A 217 13.97 -14.88 17.42
N HIS A 218 13.98 -15.16 16.11
CA HIS A 218 15.20 -15.49 15.38
C HIS A 218 15.73 -14.29 14.60
N ASP A 219 17.05 -14.26 14.39
CA ASP A 219 17.71 -13.25 13.57
C ASP A 219 17.65 -13.61 12.09
N PHE A 220 17.38 -12.60 11.26
CA PHE A 220 17.54 -12.66 9.82
C PHE A 220 17.91 -11.25 9.31
N PRO A 221 18.77 -11.13 8.27
CA PRO A 221 19.19 -12.18 7.33
C PRO A 221 19.99 -13.32 7.96
N ASN A 222 19.73 -14.55 7.52
CA ASN A 222 20.36 -15.77 8.03
C ASN A 222 20.88 -16.62 6.86
N PRO A 223 22.20 -16.58 6.56
CA PRO A 223 22.80 -17.33 5.48
C PRO A 223 22.72 -18.86 5.64
N GLU A 224 22.66 -19.39 6.86
CA GLU A 224 22.64 -20.85 7.11
C GLU A 224 21.39 -21.53 6.57
N ILE A 225 20.28 -20.79 6.50
CA ILE A 225 18.99 -21.26 5.96
C ILE A 225 18.60 -20.51 4.68
N ASP A 226 19.58 -19.92 4.00
CA ASP A 226 19.42 -19.20 2.74
C ASP A 226 18.47 -17.98 2.78
N LEU A 227 18.27 -17.38 3.95
CA LEU A 227 17.45 -16.18 4.13
C LEU A 227 18.29 -14.91 4.02
N HIS A 228 18.80 -14.63 2.83
CA HIS A 228 19.53 -13.40 2.52
C HIS A 228 19.40 -13.08 1.04
N GLU A 229 19.43 -11.78 0.72
CA GLU A 229 19.25 -11.26 -0.64
C GLU A 229 18.01 -11.86 -1.35
N ILE A 230 16.88 -11.87 -0.63
CA ILE A 230 15.62 -12.43 -1.11
C ILE A 230 14.97 -11.50 -2.14
N ASP A 231 14.56 -12.02 -3.29
CA ASP A 231 13.90 -11.23 -4.33
C ASP A 231 12.43 -10.94 -4.01
N LEU A 232 11.75 -11.91 -3.38
CA LEU A 232 10.34 -11.82 -2.99
C LEU A 232 10.10 -12.44 -1.62
N ILE A 233 9.62 -11.63 -0.67
CA ILE A 233 9.06 -12.08 0.61
C ILE A 233 7.54 -12.00 0.54
N LEU A 234 6.86 -13.11 0.84
CA LEU A 234 5.43 -13.13 1.14
C LEU A 234 5.27 -13.33 2.64
N CYS A 235 4.56 -12.42 3.31
CA CYS A 235 4.22 -12.54 4.72
C CYS A 235 2.78 -12.07 4.91
N ARG A 236 1.82 -12.98 4.68
CA ARG A 236 0.41 -12.65 4.44
C ARG A 236 -0.49 -13.31 5.46
N ASN A 237 -1.44 -12.55 6.01
CA ASN A 237 -2.38 -13.02 7.04
C ASN A 237 -1.69 -13.38 8.37
N VAL A 238 -0.61 -12.67 8.70
CA VAL A 238 0.27 -12.95 9.85
C VAL A 238 0.34 -11.73 10.77
N PHE A 239 0.53 -10.53 10.20
CA PHE A 239 0.70 -9.30 10.98
C PHE A 239 -0.52 -8.95 11.83
N ILE A 240 -1.72 -9.41 11.44
CA ILE A 240 -2.94 -9.28 12.25
C ILE A 240 -2.84 -9.90 13.64
N TYR A 241 -1.87 -10.80 13.85
CA TYR A 241 -1.62 -11.45 15.13
C TYR A 241 -0.47 -10.83 15.91
N PHE A 242 0.26 -9.85 15.36
CA PHE A 242 1.42 -9.25 16.02
C PHE A 242 1.08 -7.94 16.72
N ASP A 243 1.81 -7.65 17.79
CA ASP A 243 1.77 -6.32 18.40
C ASP A 243 2.61 -5.33 17.56
N ARG A 244 2.41 -4.03 17.80
CA ARG A 244 3.08 -2.97 17.02
C ARG A 244 4.60 -3.12 17.00
N ARG A 245 5.22 -3.45 18.15
CA ARG A 245 6.66 -3.58 18.26
C ARG A 245 7.20 -4.77 17.47
N SER A 246 6.49 -5.90 17.50
CA SER A 246 6.85 -7.08 16.71
C SER A 246 6.73 -6.82 15.21
N ILE A 247 5.69 -6.10 14.77
CA ILE A 247 5.55 -5.72 13.35
C ILE A 247 6.73 -4.86 12.92
N ASP A 248 7.05 -3.78 13.65
CA ASP A 248 8.13 -2.85 13.31
C ASP A 248 9.49 -3.60 13.25
N LEU A 249 9.77 -4.48 14.22
CA LEU A 249 10.96 -5.33 14.25
C LEU A 249 11.05 -6.25 13.03
N VAL A 250 9.96 -6.94 12.70
CA VAL A 250 9.91 -7.90 11.58
C VAL A 250 10.06 -7.18 10.25
N LEU A 251 9.44 -6.01 10.07
CA LEU A 251 9.60 -5.20 8.87
C LEU A 251 11.04 -4.73 8.68
N GLN A 252 11.72 -4.31 9.76
CA GLN A 252 13.14 -3.95 9.70
C GLN A 252 14.00 -5.13 9.25
N LYS A 253 13.80 -6.32 9.83
CA LYS A 253 14.54 -7.53 9.44
C LYS A 253 14.23 -7.96 8.00
N PHE A 254 12.97 -7.84 7.55
CA PHE A 254 12.59 -8.10 6.15
C PHE A 254 13.29 -7.14 5.19
N TYR A 255 13.34 -5.85 5.51
CA TYR A 255 14.06 -4.87 4.68
C TYR A 255 15.53 -5.28 4.51
N GLN A 256 16.21 -5.64 5.61
CA GLN A 256 17.61 -6.08 5.58
C GLN A 256 17.82 -7.39 4.80
N THR A 257 16.81 -8.25 4.77
CA THR A 257 16.86 -9.57 4.12
C THR A 257 16.57 -9.52 2.63
N LEU A 258 15.77 -8.55 2.16
CA LEU A 258 15.47 -8.39 0.74
C LEU A 258 16.71 -7.99 -0.06
N ALA A 259 16.85 -8.51 -1.27
CA ALA A 259 17.77 -7.97 -2.27
C ALA A 259 17.36 -6.55 -2.66
N GLN A 260 18.32 -5.76 -3.18
CA GLN A 260 18.03 -4.44 -3.73
C GLN A 260 16.97 -4.54 -4.83
N GLY A 261 15.90 -3.76 -4.76
CA GLY A 261 14.75 -3.83 -5.67
C GLY A 261 13.83 -5.04 -5.45
N GLY A 262 14.03 -5.82 -4.39
CA GLY A 262 13.17 -6.94 -4.00
C GLY A 262 11.85 -6.47 -3.38
N TYR A 263 10.86 -7.36 -3.36
CA TYR A 263 9.48 -7.04 -2.93
C TYR A 263 9.06 -7.79 -1.66
N LEU A 264 8.34 -7.10 -0.79
CA LEU A 264 7.51 -7.65 0.27
C LEU A 264 6.03 -7.51 -0.11
N ILE A 265 5.29 -8.60 0.00
CA ILE A 265 3.83 -8.64 -0.15
C ILE A 265 3.20 -9.11 1.16
N ALA A 266 2.40 -8.23 1.78
CA ALA A 266 1.53 -8.53 2.91
C ALA A 266 0.09 -8.74 2.46
N ALA A 267 -0.79 -9.26 3.32
CA ALA A 267 -2.22 -9.32 2.96
C ALA A 267 -2.85 -7.92 3.02
N HIS A 268 -4.04 -7.80 2.41
CA HIS A 268 -4.78 -6.54 2.33
C HIS A 268 -4.92 -5.87 3.70
N ALA A 269 -4.62 -4.57 3.73
CA ALA A 269 -4.72 -3.69 4.89
C ALA A 269 -3.90 -4.07 6.15
N GLU A 270 -3.08 -5.13 6.13
CA GLU A 270 -2.33 -5.57 7.33
C GLU A 270 -1.34 -4.54 7.87
N LEU A 271 -0.79 -3.73 6.95
CA LEU A 271 0.22 -2.73 7.24
C LEU A 271 -0.30 -1.29 7.05
N GLN A 272 -1.62 -1.11 6.93
CA GLN A 272 -2.23 0.21 6.76
C GLN A 272 -1.99 1.09 8.01
N GLY A 273 -1.68 2.38 7.80
CA GLY A 273 -1.47 3.34 8.89
C GLY A 273 -0.18 3.12 9.71
N ARG A 274 0.75 2.28 9.22
CA ARG A 274 2.07 2.07 9.83
C ARG A 274 3.13 2.92 9.13
N SER A 275 4.22 3.21 9.85
CA SER A 275 5.42 3.73 9.19
C SER A 275 6.09 2.59 8.44
N ILE A 276 6.09 2.67 7.11
CA ILE A 276 6.64 1.63 6.23
C ILE A 276 8.02 2.02 5.69
N GLN A 277 8.60 3.13 6.14
CA GLN A 277 9.98 3.48 5.81
C GLN A 277 10.94 2.39 6.35
N PRO A 278 11.97 1.96 5.59
CA PRO A 278 12.48 2.55 4.35
C PRO A 278 11.92 1.95 3.05
N PHE A 279 10.82 1.20 3.08
CA PHE A 279 10.24 0.63 1.87
C PHE A 279 9.62 1.70 0.98
N HIS A 280 9.82 1.55 -0.32
CA HIS A 280 9.04 2.26 -1.33
C HIS A 280 7.70 1.56 -1.55
N VAL A 281 6.59 2.23 -1.25
CA VAL A 281 5.23 1.68 -1.34
C VAL A 281 4.73 1.81 -2.78
N GLN A 282 4.32 0.69 -3.38
CA GLN A 282 3.69 0.68 -4.70
C GLN A 282 2.23 0.23 -4.59
N LEU A 283 1.32 1.05 -5.11
CA LEU A 283 -0.11 0.74 -5.15
C LEU A 283 -0.51 0.14 -6.49
N PHE A 284 -1.11 -1.05 -6.42
CA PHE A 284 -1.77 -1.71 -7.53
C PHE A 284 -3.28 -1.84 -7.25
N PRO A 285 -4.14 -1.89 -8.27
CA PRO A 285 -5.57 -2.14 -8.08
C PRO A 285 -5.89 -3.39 -7.26
N GLN A 286 -4.98 -4.37 -7.29
CA GLN A 286 -5.13 -5.65 -6.62
C GLN A 286 -4.52 -5.67 -5.21
N SER A 287 -3.51 -4.86 -4.92
CA SER A 287 -2.72 -4.92 -3.68
C SER A 287 -1.81 -3.70 -3.48
N VAL A 288 -1.43 -3.44 -2.24
CA VAL A 288 -0.20 -2.69 -1.92
C VAL A 288 0.96 -3.67 -1.94
N VAL A 289 2.12 -3.27 -2.47
CA VAL A 289 3.38 -4.01 -2.33
C VAL A 289 4.48 -3.05 -1.89
N TYR A 290 5.50 -3.59 -1.24
CA TYR A 290 6.56 -2.81 -0.60
C TYR A 290 7.88 -3.21 -1.23
N GLN A 291 8.61 -2.27 -1.81
CA GLN A 291 9.87 -2.55 -2.49
C GLN A 291 11.04 -2.00 -1.67
N ARG A 292 12.10 -2.81 -1.55
CA ARG A 292 13.38 -2.30 -1.06
C ARG A 292 14.01 -1.44 -2.15
N CYS A 293 14.12 -0.14 -1.90
CA CYS A 293 14.88 0.78 -2.72
C CYS A 293 15.92 1.41 -1.82
N ASP A 294 17.13 0.86 -1.79
CA ASP A 294 18.24 1.59 -1.18
C ASP A 294 18.36 2.91 -1.96
N LEU A 295 18.03 4.01 -1.29
CA LEU A 295 18.36 5.35 -1.76
C LEU A 295 19.88 5.33 -1.99
N PRO A 296 20.39 5.78 -3.15
CA PRO A 296 21.83 6.02 -3.24
C PRO A 296 22.18 6.91 -2.05
N GLU A 297 23.18 6.50 -1.25
CA GLU A 297 23.75 7.38 -0.24
C GLU A 297 23.96 8.72 -0.92
N LEU A 298 23.35 9.77 -0.37
CA LEU A 298 23.65 11.13 -0.75
C LEU A 298 25.11 11.35 -0.35
N ASP A 299 26.03 10.95 -1.24
CA ASP A 299 27.36 11.52 -1.28
C ASP A 299 27.12 13.02 -1.27
N SER A 300 27.62 13.66 -0.22
CA SER A 300 27.53 15.10 0.00
C SER A 300 28.30 15.82 -1.11
N VAL A 301 27.68 15.96 -2.28
CA VAL A 301 28.17 16.82 -3.33
C VAL A 301 27.79 18.24 -2.91
N SER A 302 28.79 18.95 -2.42
CA SER A 302 28.71 20.39 -2.20
C SER A 302 28.25 21.07 -3.49
N PRO A 303 27.35 22.07 -3.43
CA PRO A 303 26.87 22.74 -4.63
C PRO A 303 28.03 23.53 -5.23
N THR A 304 28.66 22.98 -6.27
CA THR A 304 29.48 23.77 -7.16
C THR A 304 28.52 24.47 -8.11
N SER A 305 28.45 25.79 -7.95
CA SER A 305 27.87 26.72 -8.90
C SER A 305 28.48 26.47 -10.27
N ASP A 306 27.65 26.06 -11.23
CA ASP A 306 27.64 26.57 -12.60
C ASP A 306 26.94 25.56 -13.52
N ARG A 307 25.74 25.93 -13.99
CA ARG A 307 25.36 25.89 -15.42
C ARG A 307 23.91 26.36 -15.58
N ALA A 308 23.78 27.65 -15.86
CA ALA A 308 22.69 28.17 -16.66
C ALA A 308 22.86 27.72 -18.12
N PHE A 309 21.83 27.16 -18.74
CA PHE A 309 21.66 27.08 -20.21
C PHE A 309 20.14 27.03 -20.47
N ILE A 310 19.52 28.19 -20.70
CA ILE A 310 19.18 28.80 -22.01
C ILE A 310 18.25 27.91 -22.85
N PHE A 311 17.00 28.36 -22.92
CA PHE A 311 15.94 27.94 -23.83
C PHE A 311 16.19 28.61 -25.19
N GLU A 312 16.34 27.84 -26.27
CA GLU A 312 16.28 28.38 -27.63
C GLU A 312 15.10 27.78 -28.39
N ARG A 313 14.17 28.69 -28.76
CA ARG A 313 13.13 28.47 -29.75
C ARG A 313 13.76 28.42 -31.13
N THR A 314 13.41 27.42 -31.94
CA THR A 314 13.32 27.61 -33.40
C THR A 314 12.07 26.91 -33.93
N SER A 315 11.35 27.64 -34.77
CA SER A 315 10.15 27.26 -35.50
C SER A 315 10.46 27.30 -37.00
N SER A 316 10.09 26.26 -37.74
CA SER A 316 9.54 26.28 -39.12
C SER A 316 9.83 24.96 -39.85
N GLY A 317 8.84 24.44 -40.56
CA GLY A 317 8.96 23.26 -41.42
C GLY A 317 7.63 22.62 -41.77
N ASP A 318 6.97 23.18 -42.80
CA ASP A 318 5.80 22.68 -43.53
C ASP A 318 5.68 21.14 -43.67
N SER A 319 4.45 20.62 -43.57
CA SER A 319 3.91 19.72 -44.61
C SER A 319 2.39 19.55 -44.50
N THR A 320 1.80 19.49 -45.69
CA THR A 320 0.39 19.50 -46.07
C THR A 320 -0.36 18.20 -45.78
N ASP A 321 -1.62 18.34 -45.37
CA ASP A 321 -2.69 17.33 -45.25
C ASP A 321 -2.99 16.63 -46.61
N PRO A 322 -3.64 15.43 -46.66
CA PRO A 322 -5.10 15.44 -46.65
C PRO A 322 -5.85 14.19 -46.09
N THR A 323 -6.92 14.47 -45.35
CA THR A 323 -8.28 13.87 -45.43
C THR A 323 -8.48 12.35 -45.29
N LEU A 324 -9.22 11.95 -44.24
CA LEU A 324 -10.14 10.79 -44.30
C LEU A 324 -11.49 11.13 -43.66
N SER A 325 -12.51 11.01 -44.51
CA SER A 325 -13.94 11.21 -44.33
C SER A 325 -14.53 10.44 -43.14
N SER A 326 -15.25 11.14 -42.26
CA SER A 326 -16.17 10.55 -41.28
C SER A 326 -17.57 10.36 -41.90
N SER A 327 -18.01 9.11 -41.99
CA SER A 327 -19.41 8.77 -42.23
C SER A 327 -20.16 8.71 -40.89
N ARG A 328 -21.28 9.44 -40.87
CA ARG A 328 -22.28 9.56 -39.80
C ARG A 328 -22.76 8.21 -39.27
N ILE A 329 -22.82 8.07 -37.96
CA ILE A 329 -23.83 7.26 -37.26
C ILE A 329 -24.45 8.15 -36.19
N ASP A 330 -25.77 8.20 -36.21
CA ASP A 330 -26.63 9.09 -35.44
C ASP A 330 -26.61 8.84 -33.93
N THR A 331 -26.43 9.95 -33.21
CA THR A 331 -27.00 10.35 -31.92
C THR A 331 -27.52 9.27 -30.94
N PHE A 332 -26.81 9.12 -29.82
CA PHE A 332 -27.41 8.88 -28.51
C PHE A 332 -27.03 10.05 -27.58
N ASP A 333 -28.04 10.67 -27.01
CA ASP A 333 -27.98 11.83 -26.12
C ASP A 333 -27.17 11.50 -24.85
N ARG A 334 -26.09 12.26 -24.59
CA ARG A 334 -25.25 12.15 -23.38
C ARG A 334 -25.34 13.45 -22.59
N SER A 335 -26.35 13.56 -21.74
CA SER A 335 -26.50 14.59 -20.72
C SER A 335 -26.37 13.99 -19.32
N SER A 336 -25.19 13.44 -18.98
CA SER A 336 -24.91 12.95 -17.61
C SER A 336 -23.42 12.86 -17.27
N ALA A 337 -22.63 13.84 -17.70
CA ALA A 337 -21.32 14.10 -17.09
C ALA A 337 -21.51 15.14 -15.96
N LEU A 338 -21.07 14.81 -14.75
CA LEU A 338 -20.98 15.79 -13.65
C LEU A 338 -20.04 16.93 -14.08
N PRO A 339 -20.40 18.21 -13.88
CA PRO A 339 -19.85 19.29 -14.69
C PRO A 339 -18.50 19.80 -14.16
N LEU A 340 -17.46 19.75 -14.99
CA LEU A 340 -16.44 20.81 -15.02
C LEU A 340 -17.01 22.00 -15.80
N ALA A 341 -16.91 23.20 -15.23
CA ALA A 341 -17.46 24.42 -15.81
C ALA A 341 -16.87 24.72 -17.21
N ASN A 342 -17.73 24.78 -18.23
CA ASN A 342 -17.40 25.21 -19.59
C ASN A 342 -17.52 26.75 -19.69
N PRO A 343 -16.51 27.52 -20.13
CA PRO A 343 -16.62 28.97 -20.22
C PRO A 343 -17.11 29.36 -21.62
N SER A 344 -18.41 29.59 -21.80
CA SER A 344 -18.94 30.28 -22.98
C SER A 344 -20.35 30.82 -22.73
N ARG A 345 -20.46 32.11 -22.40
CA ARG A 345 -21.54 33.00 -22.87
C ARG A 345 -21.32 34.45 -22.45
N THR A 346 -21.17 35.31 -23.44
CA THR A 346 -21.23 36.78 -23.41
C THR A 346 -22.67 37.26 -23.13
N ILE A 347 -22.86 38.35 -22.36
CA ILE A 347 -23.72 39.54 -22.66
C ILE A 347 -24.03 40.41 -21.39
N GLN A 348 -23.63 41.68 -21.49
CA GLN A 348 -24.22 42.98 -21.04
C GLN A 348 -24.48 43.36 -19.55
N SER A 349 -23.72 44.38 -19.13
CA SER A 349 -24.02 45.63 -18.37
C SER A 349 -25.30 45.79 -17.51
N SER A 350 -25.15 46.23 -16.25
CA SER A 350 -25.35 47.64 -15.80
C SER A 350 -25.33 47.85 -14.26
N SER A 351 -24.65 48.93 -13.81
CA SER A 351 -24.85 49.82 -12.61
C SER A 351 -24.85 49.24 -11.17
N GLN A 352 -24.37 49.88 -10.08
CA GLN A 352 -23.74 51.18 -9.76
C GLN A 352 -23.29 51.18 -8.26
N LEU A 353 -22.17 51.87 -7.95
CA LEU A 353 -21.84 52.69 -6.73
C LEU A 353 -21.74 51.98 -5.34
N LYS A 354 -20.84 52.28 -4.38
CA LYS A 354 -20.13 53.54 -4.00
C LYS A 354 -19.01 53.21 -2.97
N GLN A 355 -17.87 53.89 -3.02
CA GLN A 355 -16.88 53.99 -1.91
C GLN A 355 -17.30 55.07 -0.88
N PRO A 356 -16.66 55.14 0.31
CA PRO A 356 -15.52 56.07 0.48
C PRO A 356 -14.41 55.65 1.50
N SER A 357 -13.24 56.29 1.37
CA SER A 357 -12.12 56.44 2.33
C SER A 357 -12.02 57.93 2.78
N PRO A 358 -10.98 58.48 3.47
CA PRO A 358 -9.96 58.00 4.46
C PRO A 358 -9.75 58.98 5.68
N GLN A 359 -8.76 58.71 6.57
CA GLN A 359 -7.80 59.63 7.28
C GLN A 359 -7.22 58.90 8.53
N SER A 360 -5.96 59.01 9.00
CA SER A 360 -5.07 60.16 9.27
C SER A 360 -3.60 59.69 9.55
N SER A 361 -2.54 60.42 9.11
CA SER A 361 -1.54 61.25 9.87
C SER A 361 -0.72 60.51 10.99
N CYS A 362 0.57 60.71 11.30
CA CYS A 362 1.65 61.66 10.98
C CYS A 362 3.00 61.12 11.56
N ARG A 363 4.12 61.76 11.23
CA ARG A 363 5.54 61.41 11.53
C ARG A 363 6.11 61.99 12.85
N SER A 364 7.35 61.53 13.16
CA SER A 364 8.50 62.14 13.92
C SER A 364 8.82 61.43 15.27
N ASP A 365 10.05 61.21 15.76
CA ASP A 365 11.42 61.71 15.55
C ASP A 365 12.49 60.68 16.00
N ALA A 366 13.78 60.99 15.78
CA ALA A 366 14.94 60.08 15.86
C ALA A 366 15.94 60.31 17.04
N SER A 367 16.62 59.22 17.44
CA SER A 367 18.04 59.08 17.92
C SER A 367 18.47 59.52 19.35
N PRO A 368 19.62 59.05 19.93
CA PRO A 368 20.40 57.80 19.75
C PRO A 368 21.01 57.15 21.04
N SER A 369 21.70 56.02 20.85
CA SER A 369 22.85 55.45 21.60
C SER A 369 22.62 54.49 22.80
N ASN A 370 23.05 53.23 22.64
CA ASN A 370 24.34 52.66 23.08
C ASN A 370 24.23 51.25 23.71
N GLY A 371 25.00 50.29 23.18
CA GLY A 371 25.62 49.19 23.92
C GLY A 371 24.87 47.85 24.07
N GLY A 372 25.45 46.77 23.52
CA GLY A 372 25.31 45.43 24.10
C GLY A 372 24.92 44.30 23.14
N ARG A 373 25.89 43.43 22.84
CA ARG A 373 25.81 42.08 22.23
C ARG A 373 24.46 41.33 22.35
N THR A 374 24.09 40.59 21.28
CA THR A 374 23.89 39.11 21.32
C THR A 374 23.66 38.54 19.92
N LEU A 375 24.54 37.62 19.49
CA LEU A 375 24.47 36.84 18.24
C LEU A 375 23.50 35.64 18.32
N PHE A 376 22.55 35.66 19.26
CA PHE A 376 21.62 34.54 19.52
C PHE A 376 20.16 34.80 19.10
N ASN A 377 19.82 36.02 18.66
CA ASN A 377 18.44 36.38 18.24
C ASN A 377 18.20 36.41 16.73
N ALA A 378 19.24 36.28 15.90
CA ALA A 378 19.11 36.36 14.44
C ALA A 378 18.48 35.11 13.83
N THR A 379 18.76 33.93 14.40
CA THR A 379 18.25 32.63 13.93
C THR A 379 16.78 32.40 14.32
N GLU A 380 16.34 32.82 15.51
CA GLU A 380 14.92 32.73 15.89
C GLU A 380 14.06 33.77 15.14
N SER A 381 14.57 34.97 14.91
CA SER A 381 13.91 36.00 14.11
C SER A 381 13.81 35.60 12.63
N ALA A 382 14.85 34.99 12.07
CA ALA A 382 14.87 34.49 10.70
C ALA A 382 13.94 33.27 10.51
N ASN A 383 13.92 32.32 11.45
CA ASN A 383 12.99 31.20 11.41
C ASN A 383 11.54 31.66 11.57
N ALA A 384 11.28 32.63 12.46
CA ALA A 384 9.94 33.21 12.62
C ALA A 384 9.51 34.13 11.46
N SER A 385 10.43 34.67 10.66
CA SER A 385 10.10 35.37 9.40
C SER A 385 9.85 34.38 8.27
N LEU A 386 10.66 33.31 8.18
CA LEU A 386 10.48 32.23 7.20
C LEU A 386 9.14 31.51 7.39
N ASP A 387 8.77 31.18 8.63
CA ASP A 387 7.47 30.56 8.94
C ASP A 387 6.30 31.49 8.59
N ARG A 388 6.45 32.81 8.80
CA ARG A 388 5.41 33.79 8.45
C ARG A 388 5.25 33.99 6.95
N ASP A 389 6.34 33.93 6.19
CA ASP A 389 6.33 34.05 4.74
C ASP A 389 5.81 32.77 4.07
N PHE A 390 6.09 31.60 4.66
CA PHE A 390 5.48 30.32 4.31
C PHE A 390 3.96 30.34 4.50
N ASP A 391 3.50 30.66 5.71
CA ASP A 391 2.07 30.69 6.04
C ASP A 391 1.31 31.68 5.16
N ARG A 392 1.91 32.83 4.86
CA ARG A 392 1.34 33.81 3.94
C ARG A 392 1.22 33.23 2.52
N SER A 393 2.32 32.69 1.98
CA SER A 393 2.33 32.15 0.62
C SER A 393 1.33 31.01 0.45
N TRP A 394 1.17 30.16 1.47
CA TRP A 394 0.18 29.09 1.44
C TRP A 394 -1.26 29.59 1.50
N ASN A 395 -1.55 30.57 2.36
CA ASN A 395 -2.88 31.19 2.44
C ASN A 395 -3.24 31.93 1.15
N ASP A 396 -2.28 32.65 0.54
CA ASP A 396 -2.48 33.34 -0.74
C ASP A 396 -2.74 32.33 -1.87
N ALA A 397 -1.99 31.21 -1.90
CA ALA A 397 -2.24 30.13 -2.87
C ALA A 397 -3.65 29.54 -2.76
N LEU A 398 -4.12 29.28 -1.53
CA LEU A 398 -5.49 28.79 -1.29
C LEU A 398 -6.54 29.83 -1.68
N HIS A 399 -6.31 31.11 -1.36
CA HIS A 399 -7.22 32.20 -1.71
C HIS A 399 -7.36 32.35 -3.22
N ASP A 400 -6.25 32.42 -3.95
CA ASP A 400 -6.26 32.53 -5.41
C ASP A 400 -6.91 31.32 -6.08
N PHE A 401 -6.65 30.11 -5.55
CA PHE A 401 -7.30 28.90 -6.03
C PHE A 401 -8.83 28.98 -5.89
N GLN A 402 -9.33 29.46 -4.74
CA GLN A 402 -10.76 29.67 -4.51
C GLN A 402 -11.37 30.75 -5.43
N GLN A 403 -10.61 31.81 -5.72
CA GLN A 403 -11.02 32.84 -6.68
C GLN A 403 -10.88 32.42 -8.14
N LYS A 404 -10.41 31.18 -8.41
CA LYS A 404 -10.12 30.63 -9.74
C LYS A 404 -9.00 31.35 -10.50
N ASN A 405 -8.14 32.07 -9.77
CA ASN A 405 -6.91 32.68 -10.27
C ASN A 405 -5.79 31.63 -10.27
N TYR A 406 -5.93 30.62 -11.13
CA TYR A 406 -5.04 29.46 -11.12
C TYR A 406 -3.55 29.77 -11.38
N PRO A 407 -3.17 30.69 -12.29
CA PRO A 407 -1.76 31.05 -12.49
C PRO A 407 -1.11 31.63 -11.23
N GLU A 408 -1.80 32.53 -10.54
CA GLU A 408 -1.35 33.17 -9.29
C GLU A 408 -1.29 32.14 -8.15
N ALA A 409 -2.29 31.26 -8.05
CA ALA A 409 -2.31 30.15 -7.10
C ALA A 409 -1.11 29.21 -7.28
N ILE A 410 -0.73 28.91 -8.53
CA ILE A 410 0.44 28.10 -8.86
C ILE A 410 1.72 28.82 -8.41
N GLN A 411 1.85 30.12 -8.71
CA GLN A 411 3.03 30.89 -8.33
C GLN A 411 3.22 30.93 -6.81
N HIS A 412 2.15 31.15 -6.05
CA HIS A 412 2.19 31.15 -4.59
C HIS A 412 2.49 29.75 -4.03
N ALA A 413 1.95 28.68 -4.61
CA ALA A 413 2.27 27.32 -4.22
C ALA A 413 3.71 26.89 -4.60
N GLU A 414 4.25 27.38 -5.71
CA GLU A 414 5.67 27.16 -6.09
C GLU A 414 6.61 27.87 -5.12
N CYS A 415 6.23 29.04 -4.59
CA CYS A 415 6.95 29.70 -3.49
C CYS A 415 7.01 28.80 -2.25
N VAL A 416 5.90 28.14 -1.89
CA VAL A 416 5.86 27.14 -0.80
C VAL A 416 6.82 25.97 -1.09
N LEU A 417 6.84 25.46 -2.32
CA LEU A 417 7.74 24.38 -2.72
C LEU A 417 9.22 24.77 -2.73
N SER A 418 9.54 26.04 -3.01
CA SER A 418 10.92 26.54 -2.94
C SER A 418 11.51 26.50 -1.52
N GLN A 419 10.63 26.55 -0.51
CA GLN A 419 11.00 26.46 0.91
C GLN A 419 10.88 25.02 1.44
N GLN A 420 9.84 24.30 1.02
CA GLN A 420 9.57 22.92 1.40
C GLN A 420 9.29 22.06 0.16
N ILE A 421 10.36 21.48 -0.40
CA ILE A 421 10.30 20.66 -1.62
C ILE A 421 9.37 19.45 -1.47
N ARG A 422 9.17 18.92 -0.25
CA ARG A 422 8.30 17.76 0.01
C ARG A 422 6.95 18.15 0.64
N HIS A 423 6.31 19.21 0.16
CA HIS A 423 4.99 19.63 0.64
C HIS A 423 3.85 19.04 -0.20
N LEU A 424 3.11 18.08 0.37
CA LEU A 424 2.05 17.32 -0.32
C LEU A 424 0.92 18.20 -0.87
N ASP A 425 0.39 19.08 -0.02
CA ASP A 425 -0.78 19.88 -0.37
C ASP A 425 -0.46 20.90 -1.46
N ALA A 426 0.78 21.39 -1.51
CA ALA A 426 1.23 22.33 -2.54
C ALA A 426 1.34 21.65 -3.91
N HIS A 427 1.91 20.45 -3.97
CA HIS A 427 1.90 19.64 -5.20
C HIS A 427 0.48 19.33 -5.66
N THR A 428 -0.41 18.97 -4.72
CA THR A 428 -1.80 18.65 -5.03
C THR A 428 -2.56 19.87 -5.53
N LEU A 429 -2.38 21.05 -4.92
CA LEU A 429 -3.01 22.30 -5.35
C LEU A 429 -2.54 22.72 -6.75
N ILE A 430 -1.23 22.64 -7.02
CA ILE A 430 -0.67 22.92 -8.35
C ILE A 430 -1.22 21.94 -9.39
N ALA A 431 -1.30 20.65 -9.06
CA ALA A 431 -1.88 19.65 -9.95
C ALA A 431 -3.34 19.97 -10.32
N ARG A 432 -4.15 20.34 -9.32
CA ARG A 432 -5.55 20.78 -9.54
C ARG A 432 -5.63 22.02 -10.41
N ALA A 433 -4.78 23.02 -10.14
CA ALA A 433 -4.76 24.27 -10.88
C ALA A 433 -4.42 24.05 -12.36
N TYR A 434 -3.39 23.23 -12.65
CA TYR A 434 -3.07 22.85 -14.03
C TYR A 434 -4.17 22.00 -14.69
N ALA A 435 -4.83 21.12 -13.95
CA ALA A 435 -5.97 20.36 -14.48
C ALA A 435 -7.11 21.30 -14.90
N ASN A 436 -7.42 22.31 -14.08
CA ASN A 436 -8.43 23.34 -14.38
C ASN A 436 -8.03 24.24 -15.57
N LEU A 437 -6.74 24.48 -15.79
CA LEU A 437 -6.21 25.17 -16.96
C LEU A 437 -6.15 24.28 -18.22
N GLY A 438 -6.42 22.97 -18.09
CA GLY A 438 -6.33 22.01 -19.19
C GLY A 438 -4.92 21.51 -19.51
N ASP A 439 -3.89 21.89 -18.74
CA ASP A 439 -2.53 21.36 -18.88
C ASP A 439 -2.40 20.02 -18.13
N TYR A 440 -2.99 18.98 -18.73
CA TYR A 440 -3.01 17.65 -18.15
C TYR A 440 -1.62 17.01 -17.99
N ARG A 441 -0.63 17.46 -18.78
CA ARG A 441 0.75 16.96 -18.68
C ARG A 441 1.37 17.43 -17.38
N LYS A 442 1.29 18.73 -17.09
CA LYS A 442 1.79 19.28 -15.82
C LYS A 442 0.96 18.79 -14.64
N ALA A 443 -0.36 18.73 -14.78
CA ALA A 443 -1.23 18.19 -13.73
C ALA A 443 -0.83 16.76 -13.33
N THR A 444 -0.59 15.89 -14.32
CA THR A 444 -0.11 14.52 -14.09
C THR A 444 1.26 14.51 -13.40
N TYR A 445 2.19 15.37 -13.84
CA TYR A 445 3.51 15.47 -13.22
C TYR A 445 3.41 15.80 -11.73
N TYR A 446 2.68 16.85 -11.36
CA TYR A 446 2.53 17.25 -9.95
C TYR A 446 1.72 16.22 -9.15
N CYS A 447 0.76 15.50 -9.75
CA CYS A 447 0.13 14.35 -9.10
C CYS A 447 1.14 13.25 -8.77
N MET A 448 2.06 12.93 -9.69
CA MET A 448 3.10 11.92 -9.42
C MET A 448 4.07 12.38 -8.33
N GLN A 449 4.46 13.65 -8.32
CA GLN A 449 5.29 14.22 -7.25
C GLN A 449 4.59 14.17 -5.88
N ALA A 450 3.29 14.45 -5.82
CA ALA A 450 2.49 14.27 -4.60
C ALA A 450 2.50 12.80 -4.13
N LEU A 451 2.38 11.84 -5.05
CA LEU A 451 2.38 10.41 -4.75
C LEU A 451 3.77 9.86 -4.37
N GLU A 452 4.85 10.49 -4.81
CA GLU A 452 6.22 10.21 -4.33
C GLU A 452 6.42 10.64 -2.88
N ILE A 453 5.74 11.71 -2.46
CA ILE A 453 5.73 12.16 -1.06
C ILE A 453 4.84 11.24 -0.21
N GLU A 454 3.57 11.09 -0.60
CA GLU A 454 2.60 10.24 0.06
C GLU A 454 1.84 9.36 -0.94
N SER A 455 2.28 8.10 -1.06
CA SER A 455 1.69 7.14 -2.01
C SER A 455 0.21 6.83 -1.76
N LEU A 456 -0.30 7.09 -0.55
CA LEU A 456 -1.69 6.86 -0.12
C LEU A 456 -2.58 8.11 -0.25
N ALA A 457 -2.06 9.24 -0.74
CA ALA A 457 -2.87 10.45 -0.92
C ALA A 457 -3.97 10.20 -1.96
N VAL A 458 -5.23 10.37 -1.56
CA VAL A 458 -6.41 10.04 -2.38
C VAL A 458 -6.64 11.06 -3.50
N VAL A 459 -6.43 12.35 -3.23
CA VAL A 459 -6.73 13.46 -4.16
C VAL A 459 -5.94 13.36 -5.48
N PRO A 460 -4.62 13.08 -5.49
CA PRO A 460 -3.90 12.85 -6.73
C PRO A 460 -4.47 11.70 -7.57
N TYR A 461 -4.99 10.63 -6.95
CA TYR A 461 -5.61 9.53 -7.71
C TYR A 461 -6.93 9.93 -8.35
N TYR A 462 -7.76 10.74 -7.68
CA TYR A 462 -8.97 11.29 -8.29
C TYR A 462 -8.63 12.12 -9.52
N LEU A 463 -7.66 13.02 -9.42
CA LEU A 463 -7.22 13.84 -10.55
C LEU A 463 -6.68 13.00 -11.71
N LEU A 464 -5.86 11.99 -11.41
CA LEU A 464 -5.33 11.07 -12.42
C LEU A 464 -6.43 10.23 -13.08
N ALA A 465 -7.46 9.83 -12.35
CA ALA A 465 -8.63 9.15 -12.89
C ALA A 465 -9.36 10.07 -13.88
N THR A 466 -9.75 11.27 -13.44
CA THR A 466 -10.45 12.27 -14.27
C THR A 466 -9.64 12.64 -15.52
N ILE A 467 -8.34 12.93 -15.37
CA ILE A 467 -7.46 13.23 -16.51
C ILE A 467 -7.42 12.06 -17.50
N SER A 468 -7.37 10.81 -17.00
CA SER A 468 -7.34 9.63 -17.86
C SER A 468 -8.64 9.46 -18.63
N GLU A 469 -9.79 9.77 -18.04
CA GLU A 469 -11.08 9.75 -18.75
C GLU A 469 -11.15 10.83 -19.82
N LEU A 470 -10.74 12.07 -19.51
CA LEU A 470 -10.69 13.19 -20.45
C LEU A 470 -9.77 12.91 -21.64
N GLN A 471 -8.71 12.12 -21.43
CA GLN A 471 -7.81 11.64 -22.48
C GLN A 471 -8.34 10.42 -23.25
N GLY A 472 -9.56 9.96 -22.97
CA GLY A 472 -10.18 8.81 -23.64
C GLY A 472 -9.59 7.46 -23.23
N ASN A 473 -8.99 7.36 -22.04
CA ASN A 473 -8.40 6.13 -21.50
C ASN A 473 -9.16 5.61 -20.26
N PRO A 474 -10.38 5.05 -20.45
CA PRO A 474 -11.22 4.56 -19.34
C PRO A 474 -10.58 3.39 -18.59
N SER A 475 -9.72 2.60 -19.26
CA SER A 475 -8.98 1.52 -18.61
C SER A 475 -8.01 2.04 -17.56
N ARG A 476 -7.30 3.13 -17.87
CA ARG A 476 -6.38 3.79 -16.93
C ARG A 476 -7.14 4.47 -15.79
N ALA A 477 -8.25 5.14 -16.11
CA ALA A 477 -9.13 5.74 -15.10
C ALA A 477 -9.66 4.69 -14.10
N LYS A 478 -10.20 3.58 -14.62
CA LYS A 478 -10.66 2.44 -13.81
C LYS A 478 -9.59 1.93 -12.84
N ASN A 479 -8.33 1.89 -13.27
CA ASN A 479 -7.24 1.46 -12.40
C ASN A 479 -6.98 2.44 -11.26
N PHE A 480 -7.02 3.76 -11.52
CA PHE A 480 -6.90 4.77 -10.46
C PHE A 480 -8.10 4.74 -9.51
N LEU A 481 -9.32 4.59 -10.02
CA LEU A 481 -10.52 4.48 -9.18
C LEU A 481 -10.51 3.26 -8.27
N LYS A 482 -10.01 2.12 -8.76
CA LYS A 482 -9.77 0.94 -7.92
C LYS A 482 -8.76 1.21 -6.81
N LYS A 483 -7.72 2.00 -7.07
CA LYS A 483 -6.77 2.42 -6.02
C LYS A 483 -7.45 3.31 -4.99
N ILE A 484 -8.32 4.23 -5.41
CA ILE A 484 -9.08 5.09 -4.48
C ILE A 484 -9.96 4.24 -3.57
N VAL A 485 -10.77 3.34 -4.14
CA VAL A 485 -11.64 2.43 -3.35
C VAL A 485 -10.84 1.55 -2.39
N TYR A 486 -9.63 1.18 -2.77
CA TYR A 486 -8.72 0.44 -1.90
C TYR A 486 -8.21 1.30 -0.74
N ILE A 487 -7.82 2.54 -0.99
CA ILE A 487 -7.27 3.46 0.01
C ILE A 487 -8.39 3.95 0.96
N ASP A 488 -9.51 4.37 0.38
CA ASP A 488 -10.71 4.87 1.07
C ASP A 488 -11.94 4.06 0.63
N PRO A 489 -12.31 3.01 1.38
CA PRO A 489 -13.50 2.22 1.11
C PRO A 489 -14.82 3.00 1.29
N HIS A 490 -14.79 4.19 1.88
CA HIS A 490 -15.94 5.06 2.10
C HIS A 490 -16.01 6.22 1.09
N ALA A 491 -15.32 6.09 -0.05
CA ALA A 491 -15.30 7.06 -1.15
C ALA A 491 -16.45 6.83 -2.16
N PRO A 492 -17.64 7.44 -2.01
CA PRO A 492 -18.81 7.12 -2.84
C PRO A 492 -18.62 7.46 -4.33
N LEU A 493 -17.90 8.55 -4.64
CA LEU A 493 -17.67 8.98 -6.02
C LEU A 493 -16.86 7.96 -6.82
N ALA A 494 -15.81 7.40 -6.23
CA ALA A 494 -14.99 6.38 -6.89
C ALA A 494 -15.80 5.13 -7.27
N TYR A 495 -16.75 4.71 -6.43
CA TYR A 495 -17.67 3.62 -6.76
C TYR A 495 -18.64 3.98 -7.89
N LEU A 496 -19.17 5.19 -7.91
CA LEU A 496 -20.08 5.64 -8.98
C LEU A 496 -19.37 5.74 -10.33
N GLU A 497 -18.16 6.30 -10.37
CA GLU A 497 -17.35 6.35 -11.59
C GLU A 497 -16.98 4.95 -12.08
N LEU A 498 -16.60 4.04 -11.17
CA LEU A 498 -16.41 2.63 -11.52
C LEU A 498 -17.68 1.99 -12.08
N ALA A 499 -18.85 2.31 -11.51
CA ALA A 499 -20.12 1.80 -12.01
C ALA A 499 -20.35 2.26 -13.46
N GLN A 500 -20.10 3.53 -13.76
CA GLN A 500 -20.22 4.09 -15.12
C GLN A 500 -19.29 3.39 -16.11
N ILE A 501 -18.03 3.17 -15.74
CA ILE A 501 -17.08 2.44 -16.59
C ILE A 501 -17.56 1.01 -16.82
N TYR A 502 -18.03 0.30 -15.79
CA TYR A 502 -18.54 -1.07 -15.95
C TYR A 502 -19.82 -1.13 -16.80
N TYR A 503 -20.71 -0.13 -16.71
CA TYR A 503 -21.87 -0.01 -17.61
C TYR A 503 -21.41 0.13 -19.06
N ALA A 504 -20.42 0.98 -19.34
CA ALA A 504 -19.87 1.16 -20.68
C ALA A 504 -19.18 -0.10 -21.22
N GLU A 505 -18.61 -0.94 -20.33
CA GLU A 505 -18.00 -2.23 -20.67
C GLU A 505 -19.02 -3.37 -20.82
N GLY A 506 -20.29 -3.15 -20.48
CA GLY A 506 -21.34 -4.18 -20.49
C GLY A 506 -21.34 -5.13 -19.29
N ASP A 507 -20.49 -4.90 -18.28
CA ASP A 507 -20.46 -5.69 -17.04
C ASP A 507 -21.52 -5.17 -16.05
N LEU A 508 -22.79 -5.45 -16.37
CA LEU A 508 -23.94 -4.97 -15.60
C LEU A 508 -23.93 -5.46 -14.15
N HIS A 509 -23.36 -6.64 -13.89
CA HIS A 509 -23.28 -7.19 -12.54
C HIS A 509 -22.35 -6.35 -11.66
N ARG A 510 -21.12 -6.07 -12.12
CA ARG A 510 -20.21 -5.21 -11.37
C ARG A 510 -20.69 -3.78 -11.31
N ALA A 511 -21.26 -3.26 -12.39
CA ALA A 511 -21.81 -1.90 -12.42
C ALA A 511 -22.84 -1.67 -11.30
N ARG A 512 -23.85 -2.53 -11.22
CA ARG A 512 -24.88 -2.49 -10.16
C ARG A 512 -24.29 -2.69 -8.77
N LYS A 513 -23.31 -3.57 -8.62
CA LYS A 513 -22.64 -3.78 -7.33
C LYS A 513 -21.96 -2.49 -6.84
N MET A 514 -21.18 -1.83 -7.69
CA MET A 514 -20.49 -0.59 -7.32
C MET A 514 -21.50 0.53 -7.02
N GLN A 515 -22.54 0.67 -7.83
CA GLN A 515 -23.61 1.65 -7.60
C GLN A 515 -24.33 1.43 -6.26
N ASN A 516 -24.68 0.19 -5.93
CA ASN A 516 -25.32 -0.14 -4.65
C ASN A 516 -24.39 0.14 -3.47
N THR A 517 -23.10 -0.20 -3.58
CA THR A 517 -22.12 0.13 -2.53
C THR A 517 -22.03 1.64 -2.31
N ALA A 518 -22.00 2.45 -3.38
CA ALA A 518 -22.00 3.90 -3.27
C ALA A 518 -23.25 4.43 -2.53
N ILE A 519 -24.43 3.91 -2.87
CA ILE A 519 -25.70 4.27 -2.21
C ILE A 519 -25.66 3.95 -0.71
N GLU A 520 -25.17 2.77 -0.34
CA GLU A 520 -25.05 2.38 1.08
C GLU A 520 -24.07 3.28 1.84
N ILE A 521 -22.94 3.64 1.22
CA ILE A 521 -22.00 4.62 1.81
C ILE A 521 -22.68 5.98 1.99
N LEU A 522 -23.35 6.50 0.95
CA LEU A 522 -24.01 7.80 1.00
C LEU A 522 -25.09 7.88 2.09
N LYS A 523 -25.82 6.79 2.36
CA LYS A 523 -26.80 6.73 3.46
C LYS A 523 -26.16 6.84 4.84
N THR A 524 -24.89 6.48 5.00
CA THR A 524 -24.17 6.57 6.28
C THR A 524 -23.57 7.95 6.52
N LEU A 525 -23.43 8.78 5.49
CA LEU A 525 -22.84 10.11 5.59
C LEU A 525 -23.88 11.17 5.97
N PRO A 526 -23.50 12.23 6.72
CA PRO A 526 -24.37 13.37 6.93
C PRO A 526 -24.76 14.01 5.59
N ALA A 527 -26.05 14.32 5.40
CA ALA A 527 -26.55 14.84 4.12
C ALA A 527 -25.87 16.13 3.64
N THR A 528 -25.32 16.93 4.57
CA THR A 528 -24.61 18.19 4.30
C THR A 528 -23.11 18.02 4.06
N SER A 529 -22.56 16.82 4.23
CA SER A 529 -21.15 16.56 4.00
C SER A 529 -20.81 16.63 2.51
N PHE A 530 -19.72 17.31 2.16
CA PHE A 530 -19.23 17.35 0.79
C PHE A 530 -18.50 16.04 0.46
N VAL A 531 -18.72 15.54 -0.76
CA VAL A 531 -18.16 14.27 -1.24
C VAL A 531 -17.21 14.44 -2.41
N ASP A 532 -17.12 15.64 -2.98
CA ASP A 532 -16.24 16.01 -4.10
C ASP A 532 -15.05 16.88 -3.66
N LEU A 533 -14.06 17.00 -4.54
CA LEU A 533 -12.83 17.76 -4.28
C LEU A 533 -13.05 19.28 -4.22
N ASP A 534 -14.10 19.77 -4.86
CA ASP A 534 -14.38 21.21 -4.98
C ASP A 534 -15.40 21.71 -3.96
N GLY A 535 -15.92 20.82 -3.10
CA GLY A 535 -16.86 21.17 -2.04
C GLY A 535 -18.18 21.70 -2.57
N GLN A 536 -18.64 21.21 -3.73
CA GLN A 536 -19.89 21.65 -4.35
C GLN A 536 -21.00 20.60 -4.26
N LEU A 537 -20.63 19.33 -4.13
CA LEU A 537 -21.56 18.21 -4.16
C LEU A 537 -21.71 17.61 -2.77
N THR A 538 -22.92 17.66 -2.23
CA THR A 538 -23.23 17.08 -0.93
C THR A 538 -23.64 15.61 -1.05
N ALA A 539 -23.42 14.83 0.01
CA ALA A 539 -23.84 13.44 0.09
C ALA A 539 -25.35 13.27 -0.14
N GLY A 540 -26.18 14.16 0.41
CA GLY A 540 -27.63 14.16 0.20
C GLY A 540 -28.01 14.44 -1.25
N GLY A 541 -27.41 15.47 -1.87
CA GLY A 541 -27.67 15.81 -3.26
C GLY A 541 -27.25 14.71 -4.23
N LEU A 542 -26.11 14.07 -3.99
CA LEU A 542 -25.64 12.95 -4.80
C LEU A 542 -26.53 11.70 -4.64
N LEU A 543 -26.99 11.41 -3.42
CA LEU A 543 -27.88 10.27 -3.17
C LEU A 543 -29.19 10.40 -3.95
N GLU A 544 -29.79 11.59 -3.96
CA GLU A 544 -31.01 11.87 -4.73
C GLU A 544 -30.78 11.66 -6.24
N GLN A 545 -29.68 12.17 -6.78
CA GLN A 545 -29.33 12.01 -8.20
C GLN A 545 -29.16 10.54 -8.60
N VAL A 546 -28.47 9.75 -7.79
CA VAL A 546 -28.22 8.33 -8.08
C VAL A 546 -29.52 7.51 -7.99
N GLN A 547 -30.39 7.82 -7.02
CA GLN A 547 -31.68 7.15 -6.88
C GLN A 547 -32.65 7.46 -8.02
N GLN A 548 -32.72 8.72 -8.46
CA GLN A 548 -33.55 9.12 -9.61
C GLN A 548 -33.07 8.46 -10.91
N SER A 549 -31.76 8.36 -11.11
CA SER A 549 -31.16 7.70 -12.28
C SER A 549 -31.40 6.19 -12.31
N SER A 550 -31.60 5.56 -11.14
CA SER A 550 -31.87 4.11 -11.02
C SER A 550 -33.34 3.74 -11.25
N ILE A 551 -34.24 4.72 -11.30
CA ILE A 551 -35.68 4.52 -11.56
C ILE A 551 -35.99 4.70 -13.07
N ALA A 552 -35.08 5.33 -13.82
CA ALA A 552 -35.26 5.68 -15.22
C ALA A 552 -34.67 4.69 -16.25
N GLY A 553 -34.00 3.61 -15.80
CA GLY A 553 -33.41 2.57 -16.63
C GLY A 553 -33.65 1.18 -16.06
#